data_AF-A0A1H6E3P6-F1
#
_entry.id   AF-A0A1H6E3P6-F1
#
_cell.length_a   1.000
_cell.length_b   1.000
_cell.length_c   1.000
_cell.angle_alpha   90.00
_cell.angle_beta   90.00
_cell.angle_gamma   90.00
#
_symmetry.space_group_name_H-M   'P 1'
#
loop_
_entity.id
_entity.type
_entity.pdbx_description
1 polymer ?
#
loop_
_entity_poly.entity_id
_entity_poly.type
_entity_poly.pdbx_seq_one_letter_code
_entity_poly.pdbx_strand_id
1 'polypeptide(L)'
;MVIGHLDRLAAALLDDGWQVLPRYDHDPPFLRVWHPDLEVLGLSVGVRPGPAGTRQAAVWWYVMLPHVRLTPCADVAGAVGQIAWLLGPWVMAARQRRAAR
;
A
#
# COMPACT_ATOMS: atom_id res chain seq x y z
N MET A 1 14.74 -7.99 4.56
CA MET A 1 13.77 -7.49 5.57
C MET A 1 12.68 -6.65 4.92
N VAL A 2 13.03 -5.61 4.15
CA VAL A 2 12.07 -4.78 3.39
C VAL A 2 11.19 -5.58 2.42
N ILE A 3 11.79 -6.38 1.53
CA ILE A 3 11.04 -7.17 0.53
C ILE A 3 10.03 -8.11 1.21
N GLY A 4 10.42 -8.84 2.27
CA GLY A 4 9.48 -9.71 3.01
C GLY A 4 8.36 -8.99 3.77
N HIS A 5 8.46 -7.68 4.01
CA HIS A 5 7.30 -6.87 4.43
C HIS A 5 6.41 -6.55 3.23
N LEU A 6 6.99 -6.15 2.10
CA LEU A 6 6.25 -5.89 0.87
C LEU A 6 5.53 -7.15 0.35
N ASP A 7 6.15 -8.32 0.38
CA ASP A 7 5.51 -9.59 -0.03
C ASP A 7 4.26 -9.89 0.81
N ARG A 8 4.33 -9.68 2.13
CA ARG A 8 3.19 -9.89 3.03
C ARG A 8 2.05 -8.93 2.73
N LEU A 9 2.36 -7.66 2.46
CA LEU A 9 1.36 -6.69 2.06
C LEU A 9 0.77 -7.03 0.68
N ALA A 10 1.61 -7.46 -0.27
CA ALA A 10 1.18 -7.84 -1.61
C ALA A 10 0.18 -9.01 -1.56
N ALA A 11 0.49 -10.05 -0.80
CA ALA A 11 -0.41 -11.19 -0.60
C ALA A 11 -1.77 -10.74 -0.03
N ALA A 12 -1.75 -9.96 1.05
CA ALA A 12 -2.99 -9.48 1.67
C ALA A 12 -3.83 -8.58 0.74
N LEU A 13 -3.19 -7.74 -0.07
CA LEU A 13 -3.87 -6.89 -1.06
C LEU A 13 -4.49 -7.73 -2.19
N LEU A 14 -3.77 -8.73 -2.68
CA LEU A 14 -4.29 -9.65 -3.70
C LEU A 14 -5.50 -10.43 -3.16
N ASP A 15 -5.44 -10.91 -1.91
CA ASP A 15 -6.57 -11.59 -1.25
C ASP A 15 -7.79 -10.68 -1.07
N ASP A 16 -7.58 -9.37 -0.87
CA ASP A 16 -8.63 -8.34 -0.78
C ASP A 16 -9.10 -7.83 -2.16
N GLY A 17 -8.62 -8.45 -3.26
CA GLY A 17 -9.06 -8.14 -4.63
C GLY A 17 -8.38 -6.94 -5.29
N TRP A 18 -7.34 -6.39 -4.66
CA TRP A 18 -6.51 -5.33 -5.25
C TRP A 18 -5.54 -5.90 -6.27
N GLN A 19 -5.08 -5.04 -7.18
CA GLN A 19 -3.99 -5.35 -8.08
C GLN A 19 -2.69 -4.81 -7.51
N VAL A 20 -1.64 -5.64 -7.59
CA VAL A 20 -0.32 -5.32 -7.05
C VAL A 20 0.74 -5.63 -8.10
N LEU A 21 1.65 -4.67 -8.32
CA LEU A 21 2.84 -4.84 -9.13
C LEU A 21 4.08 -4.55 -8.28
N PRO A 22 4.85 -5.58 -7.92
CA PRO A 22 6.15 -5.42 -7.30
C PRO A 22 7.13 -4.61 -8.16
N ARG A 23 7.85 -3.68 -7.51
CA ARG A 23 8.92 -2.87 -8.09
C ARG A 23 10.17 -3.01 -7.21
N TYR A 24 10.67 -4.25 -7.13
CA TYR A 24 11.82 -4.61 -6.29
C TYR A 24 13.18 -4.29 -6.95
N ASP A 25 13.15 -3.96 -8.22
CA ASP A 25 14.26 -3.45 -9.03
C ASP A 25 14.58 -1.96 -8.74
N HIS A 26 13.68 -1.25 -8.05
CA HIS A 26 13.90 0.13 -7.62
C HIS A 26 14.58 0.23 -6.24
N ASP A 27 15.28 1.34 -6.00
CA ASP A 27 15.83 1.69 -4.69
C ASP A 27 15.24 3.02 -4.18
N PRO A 28 14.42 3.03 -3.11
CA PRO A 28 13.99 1.86 -2.34
C PRO A 28 12.93 1.02 -3.09
N PRO A 29 12.86 -0.30 -2.83
CA PRO A 29 11.84 -1.17 -3.43
C PRO A 29 10.44 -0.80 -2.92
N PHE A 30 9.44 -0.96 -3.79
CA PHE A 30 8.04 -0.63 -3.46
C PHE A 30 7.04 -1.54 -4.20
N LEU A 31 5.78 -1.45 -3.80
CA LEU A 31 4.64 -2.03 -4.52
C LEU A 31 3.88 -0.91 -5.22
N ARG A 32 3.52 -1.11 -6.48
CA ARG A 32 2.44 -0.34 -7.10
C ARG A 32 1.13 -1.05 -6.83
N VAL A 33 0.16 -0.35 -6.26
CA VAL A 33 -1.12 -0.90 -5.81
C VAL A 33 -2.27 -0.10 -6.43
N TRP A 34 -3.27 -0.77 -7.00
CA TRP A 34 -4.47 -0.10 -7.51
C TRP A 34 -5.69 -1.01 -7.40
N HIS A 35 -6.87 -0.41 -7.40
CA HIS A 35 -8.12 -1.16 -7.47
C HIS A 35 -8.41 -1.48 -8.96
N PRO A 36 -8.95 -2.66 -9.31
CA PRO A 36 -9.27 -3.01 -10.71
C PRO A 36 -10.29 -2.05 -11.36
N ASP A 37 -11.07 -1.33 -10.56
CA ASP A 37 -11.98 -0.30 -11.06
C ASP A 37 -11.29 1.03 -11.45
N LEU A 38 -10.02 1.19 -11.10
CA LEU A 38 -9.22 2.35 -11.43
C LEU A 38 -8.30 2.01 -12.60
N GLU A 39 -8.49 2.67 -13.74
CA GLU A 39 -7.71 2.40 -14.96
C GLU A 39 -6.27 2.95 -14.88
N VAL A 40 -6.06 4.05 -14.15
CA VAL A 40 -4.76 4.77 -14.13
C VAL A 40 -4.30 5.12 -12.71
N LEU A 41 -5.21 5.17 -11.74
CA LEU A 41 -4.94 5.66 -10.39
C LEU A 41 -4.55 4.52 -9.44
N GLY A 42 -3.55 4.78 -8.59
CA GLY A 42 -3.13 3.87 -7.53
C GLY A 42 -2.14 4.52 -6.57
N LEU A 43 -1.51 3.71 -5.72
CA LEU A 43 -0.50 4.13 -4.75
C LEU A 43 0.82 3.39 -4.97
N SER A 44 1.92 4.05 -4.62
CA SER A 44 3.22 3.40 -4.51
C SER A 44 3.53 3.24 -3.02
N VAL A 45 3.66 2.00 -2.56
CA VAL A 45 3.82 1.66 -1.13
C VAL A 45 5.18 1.03 -0.90
N GLY A 46 6.03 1.70 -0.12
CA GLY A 46 7.34 1.22 0.30
C GLY A 46 7.37 0.84 1.78
N VAL A 47 8.56 0.53 2.27
CA VAL A 47 8.82 0.26 3.70
C VAL A 47 10.00 1.10 4.17
N ARG A 48 9.87 1.72 5.33
CA ARG A 48 10.92 2.53 5.96
C ARG A 48 11.04 2.21 7.45
N PRO A 49 12.23 2.37 8.05
CA PRO A 49 12.34 2.29 9.50
C PRO A 49 11.51 3.42 10.14
N GLY A 50 10.95 3.12 11.31
CA GLY A 50 10.27 4.10 12.16
C GLY A 50 11.24 5.20 12.62
N PRO A 51 10.71 6.29 13.20
CA PRO A 51 11.53 7.42 13.64
C PRO A 51 12.49 6.96 14.75
N ALA A 52 13.75 7.38 14.66
CA ALA A 52 14.76 7.11 15.68
C ALA A 52 14.37 7.84 16.98
N GLY A 53 14.32 7.13 18.11
CA GLY A 53 14.07 7.75 19.42
C GLY A 53 13.35 6.87 20.45
N THR A 54 12.72 5.76 20.05
CA THR A 54 12.11 4.82 21.00
C THR A 54 13.10 3.71 21.35
N ARG A 55 13.20 3.35 22.64
CA ARG A 55 14.06 2.27 23.18
C ARG A 55 13.69 0.86 22.67
N GLN A 56 12.71 0.75 21.78
CA GLN A 56 12.24 -0.50 21.17
C GLN A 56 12.97 -0.73 19.84
N ALA A 57 13.20 -2.00 19.51
CA ALA A 57 13.76 -2.42 18.23
C ALA A 57 13.12 -1.64 17.07
N ALA A 58 13.92 -1.27 16.07
CA ALA A 58 13.47 -0.45 14.94
C ALA A 58 12.19 -1.04 14.31
N VAL A 59 11.04 -0.42 14.60
CA VAL A 59 9.75 -0.84 14.04
C VAL A 59 9.73 -0.41 12.59
N TRP A 60 9.53 -1.34 11.66
CA TRP A 60 9.34 -1.04 10.24
C TRP A 60 7.92 -0.54 9.98
N TRP A 61 7.77 0.40 9.06
CA TRP A 61 6.49 1.00 8.69
C TRP A 61 6.25 0.87 7.18
N TYR A 62 4.99 0.58 6.82
CA TYR A 62 4.52 0.78 5.46
C TYR A 62 4.35 2.29 5.23
N VAL A 63 4.82 2.75 4.07
CA VAL A 63 4.75 4.16 3.69
C VAL A 63 4.20 4.30 2.28
N MET A 64 3.26 5.22 2.07
CA MET A 64 2.97 5.72 0.74
C MET A 64 4.11 6.65 0.32
N LEU A 65 4.71 6.37 -0.83
CA LEU A 65 5.81 7.15 -1.34
C LEU A 65 5.35 8.55 -1.80
N PRO A 66 6.16 9.59 -1.54
CA PRO A 66 7.51 9.49 -0.96
C PRO A 66 7.57 9.45 0.59
N HIS A 67 6.58 9.93 1.33
CA HIS A 67 6.79 10.22 2.77
C HIS A 67 5.60 10.00 3.73
N VAL A 68 4.45 9.50 3.28
CA VAL A 68 3.29 9.37 4.16
C VAL A 68 3.31 8.00 4.85
N ARG A 69 3.45 7.98 6.18
CA ARG A 69 3.36 6.74 6.96
C ARG A 69 1.92 6.24 6.99
N LEU A 70 1.76 4.95 6.73
CA LEU A 70 0.47 4.27 6.83
C LEU A 70 0.36 3.64 8.22
N THR A 71 1.03 2.51 8.43
CA THR A 71 0.94 1.72 9.67
C THR A 71 2.25 0.93 9.89
N PRO A 72 2.56 0.46 11.12
CA PRO A 72 3.66 -0.47 11.34
C PRO A 72 3.52 -1.74 10.48
N CYS A 73 4.63 -2.31 10.01
CA CYS A 73 4.60 -3.51 9.18
C CYS A 73 4.14 -4.79 9.90
N ALA A 74 3.95 -4.72 11.22
CA ALA A 74 3.30 -5.76 12.01
C ALA A 74 1.77 -5.78 11.78
N ASP A 75 1.18 -4.67 11.36
CA ASP A 75 -0.26 -4.50 11.13
C ASP A 75 -0.55 -4.44 9.61
N VAL A 76 -0.56 -5.62 8.97
CA VAL A 76 -0.83 -5.73 7.53
C VAL A 76 -2.29 -5.35 7.22
N ALA A 77 -3.24 -5.76 8.07
CA ALA A 77 -4.65 -5.47 7.88
C ALA A 77 -4.93 -3.96 7.92
N GLY A 78 -4.33 -3.23 8.86
CA GLY A 78 -4.42 -1.77 8.90
C GLY A 78 -3.81 -1.09 7.67
N ALA A 79 -2.80 -1.69 7.05
CA ALA A 79 -2.20 -1.14 5.82
C ALA A 79 -3.18 -1.26 4.65
N VAL A 80 -3.81 -2.43 4.47
CA VAL A 80 -4.86 -2.65 3.48
C VAL A 80 -6.03 -1.68 3.71
N GLY A 81 -6.50 -1.57 4.96
CA GLY A 81 -7.58 -0.66 5.32
C GLY A 81 -7.27 0.81 5.00
N GLN A 82 -6.05 1.28 5.27
CA GLN A 82 -5.66 2.65 4.91
C GLN A 82 -5.55 2.86 3.40
N ILE A 83 -5.00 1.90 2.66
CA ILE A 83 -4.97 1.94 1.19
C ILE A 83 -6.40 2.04 0.62
N ALA A 84 -7.31 1.22 1.16
CA ALA A 84 -8.71 1.22 0.77
C ALA A 84 -9.40 2.54 1.12
N TRP A 85 -9.13 3.12 2.29
CA TRP A 85 -9.64 4.43 2.69
C TRP A 85 -9.15 5.55 1.75
N LEU A 86 -7.87 5.54 1.39
CA LEU A 86 -7.25 6.54 0.52
C LEU A 86 -7.78 6.50 -0.93
N LEU A 87 -7.96 5.29 -1.48
CA LEU A 87 -8.40 5.11 -2.87
C LEU A 87 -9.93 4.95 -3.01
N GLY A 88 -10.64 4.67 -1.91
CA GLY A 88 -12.07 4.38 -1.88
C GLY A 88 -12.96 5.41 -2.59
N PRO A 89 -12.80 6.72 -2.34
CA PRO A 89 -13.58 7.75 -3.03
C PRO A 89 -13.42 7.68 -4.56
N TRP A 90 -12.23 7.37 -5.04
CA TRP A 90 -11.96 7.25 -6.48
C TRP A 90 -12.55 5.97 -7.07
N VAL A 91 -12.48 4.87 -6.33
CA VAL A 91 -13.12 3.60 -6.74
C VAL A 91 -14.63 3.80 -6.90
N MET A 92 -15.27 4.48 -5.95
CA MET A 92 -16.70 4.81 -6.03
C MET A 92 -17.03 5.68 -7.24
N ALA A 93 -16.26 6.75 -7.46
CA ALA A 93 -16.45 7.62 -8.62
C ALA A 93 -16.28 6.86 -9.95
N ALA A 94 -15.31 5.94 -10.04
CA ALA A 94 -15.10 5.13 -11.24
C ALA A 94 -16.26 4.16 -11.50
N ARG A 95 -16.79 3.51 -10.45
CA ARG A 95 -17.98 2.64 -10.56
C ARG A 95 -19.21 3.40 -11.05
N GLN A 96 -19.45 4.59 -10.49
CA GLN A 96 -20.58 5.44 -10.91
C GLN A 96 -20.48 5.84 -12.38
N ARG A 97 -19.28 6.22 -12.84
CA ARG A 97 -19.06 6.56 -14.26
C ARG A 97 -19.30 5.37 -15.20
N ARG A 98 -18.93 4.15 -14.79
CA ARG A 98 -19.20 2.95 -15.59
C ARG A 98 -20.69 2.61 -15.62
N ALA A 99 -21.40 2.76 -14.51
CA ALA A 99 -22.85 2.51 -14.45
C ALA A 99 -23.68 3.52 -15.25
N ALA A 100 -23.14 4.72 -15.50
CA ALA A 100 -23.77 5.75 -16.31
C ALA A 100 -23.47 5.65 -17.82
N ARG A 101 -22.66 4.66 -18.25
CA ARG A 101 -22.38 4.35 -19.66
C ARG A 101 -23.28 3.21 -20.11
#